data_AF-A0A4Q7L973-F1
#
_entry.id   AF-A0A4Q7L973-F1
#
_cell.length_a   1.000
_cell.length_b   1.000
_cell.length_c   1.000
_cell.angle_alpha   90.00
_cell.angle_beta   90.00
_cell.angle_gamma   90.00
#
_symmetry.space_group_name_H-M   'P 1'
#
loop_
_entity.id
_entity.type
_entity.pdbx_description
1 polymer ?
#
loop_
_entity_poly.entity_id
_entity_poly.type
_entity_poly.pdbx_seq_one_letter_code
_entity_poly.pdbx_strand_id
1 'polypeptide(L)'
;MKPSPPLSLPAQAAVAALVLLGLLGGSLIVAYAGFETSPRRGGHSVFVPAPEAYVLAVLMYAMSLIGGVALLRARQWGVGACLVGVAVQVVGALALVAWLRPTP
;
A
#
# COMPACT_ATOMS: atom_id res chain seq x y z
N MET A 1 -5.25 32.38 -3.16
CA MET A 1 -5.55 31.03 -3.67
C MET A 1 -7.02 30.73 -3.38
N LYS A 2 -7.84 30.40 -4.39
CA LYS A 2 -9.24 30.00 -4.14
C LYS A 2 -9.25 28.63 -3.43
N PRO A 3 -10.10 28.41 -2.42
CA PRO A 3 -10.24 27.09 -1.82
C PRO A 3 -10.66 26.09 -2.91
N SER A 4 -9.88 25.01 -3.08
CA SER A 4 -10.29 23.93 -3.96
C SER A 4 -11.60 23.31 -3.43
N PRO A 5 -12.57 23.01 -4.31
CA PRO A 5 -13.80 22.36 -3.89
C PRO A 5 -13.49 21.02 -3.21
N PRO A 6 -14.28 20.62 -2.18
CA PRO A 6 -14.08 19.35 -1.50
C PRO A 6 -14.21 18.18 -2.49
N LEU A 7 -13.37 17.15 -2.31
CA LEU A 7 -13.43 15.92 -3.12
C LEU A 7 -14.83 15.31 -3.07
N SER A 8 -15.41 15.02 -4.24
CA SER A 8 -16.72 14.36 -4.32
C SER A 8 -16.66 12.95 -3.69
N LEU A 9 -17.80 12.48 -3.16
CA LEU A 9 -17.88 11.16 -2.51
C LEU A 9 -17.42 10.00 -3.43
N PRO A 10 -17.79 9.96 -4.73
CA PRO A 10 -17.27 8.95 -5.66
C PRO A 10 -15.75 9.02 -5.83
N ALA A 11 -15.18 10.23 -5.89
CA ALA A 11 -13.74 10.40 -6.00
C ALA A 11 -13.02 9.93 -4.71
N GLN A 12 -13.59 10.19 -3.53
CA GLN A 12 -13.05 9.68 -2.27
C GLN A 12 -13.07 8.15 -2.23
N ALA A 13 -14.16 7.52 -2.68
CA ALA A 13 -14.26 6.06 -2.75
C ALA A 13 -13.23 5.46 -3.70
N ALA A 14 -13.03 6.07 -4.88
CA ALA A 14 -12.00 5.64 -5.83
C ALA A 14 -10.58 5.76 -5.25
N VAL A 15 -10.27 6.88 -4.59
CA VAL A 15 -8.98 7.05 -3.91
C VAL A 15 -8.81 6.01 -2.80
N ALA A 16 -9.85 5.74 -2.01
CA ALA A 16 -9.80 4.71 -0.97
C ALA A 16 -9.51 3.31 -1.55
N ALA A 17 -10.13 2.96 -2.68
CA ALA A 17 -9.85 1.70 -3.36
C ALA A 17 -8.39 1.63 -3.84
N LEU A 18 -7.83 2.71 -4.39
CA LEU A 18 -6.42 2.77 -4.79
C LEU A 18 -5.46 2.66 -3.61
N VAL A 19 -5.81 3.26 -2.47
CA VAL A 19 -5.04 3.13 -1.23
C VAL A 19 -4.96 1.66 -0.80
N LEU A 20 -6.10 0.97 -0.77
CA LEU A 20 -6.16 -0.46 -0.44
C LEU A 20 -5.39 -1.31 -1.44
N LEU A 21 -5.53 -1.02 -2.74
CA LEU A 21 -4.83 -1.76 -3.80
C LEU A 21 -3.31 -1.60 -3.69
N GLY A 22 -2.81 -0.38 -3.43
CA GLY A 22 -1.38 -0.13 -3.21
C GLY A 22 -0.85 -0.82 -1.95
N LEU A 23 -1.63 -0.81 -0.87
CA LEU A 23 -1.27 -1.47 0.38
C LEU A 23 -1.18 -2.99 0.22
N LEU A 24 -2.20 -3.59 -0.42
CA LEU A 24 -2.26 -5.03 -0.69
C LEU A 24 -1.17 -5.45 -1.67
N GLY A 25 -1.00 -4.72 -2.78
CA GLY A 25 0.00 -5.02 -3.81
C GLY A 25 1.42 -4.96 -3.27
N GLY A 26 1.79 -3.89 -2.55
CA GLY A 26 3.11 -3.79 -1.90
C GLY A 26 3.35 -4.92 -0.89
N SER A 27 2.31 -5.26 -0.11
CA SER A 27 2.41 -6.32 0.91
C SER A 27 2.57 -7.71 0.33
N LEU A 28 1.89 -8.01 -0.77
CA LEU A 28 2.08 -9.27 -1.50
C LEU A 28 3.51 -9.38 -2.03
N ILE A 29 4.04 -8.33 -2.67
CA ILE A 29 5.40 -8.36 -3.21
C ILE A 29 6.43 -8.62 -2.10
N VAL A 30 6.30 -7.93 -0.97
CA VAL A 30 7.22 -8.12 0.17
C VAL A 30 7.04 -9.49 0.83
N ALA A 31 5.81 -9.98 0.99
CA ALA A 31 5.52 -11.26 1.62
C ALA A 31 6.09 -12.46 0.82
N TYR A 32 6.16 -12.35 -0.50
CA TYR A 32 6.70 -13.37 -1.40
C TYR A 32 8.12 -13.06 -1.90
N ALA A 33 8.90 -12.32 -1.09
CA ALA A 33 10.33 -12.06 -1.32
C ALA A 33 10.66 -11.49 -2.71
N GLY A 34 9.82 -10.59 -3.24
CA GLY A 34 10.07 -9.98 -4.54
C GLY A 34 9.97 -10.94 -5.73
N PHE A 35 9.35 -12.12 -5.54
CA PHE A 35 9.23 -13.22 -6.50
C PHE A 35 10.51 -14.05 -6.76
N GLU A 36 11.36 -14.25 -5.75
CA GLU A 36 12.53 -15.15 -5.88
C GLU A 36 12.27 -16.65 -5.67
N THR A 37 11.05 -17.09 -5.39
CA THR A 37 10.84 -18.49 -5.01
C THR A 37 10.64 -19.39 -6.23
N SER A 38 11.65 -20.21 -6.55
CA SER A 38 11.39 -21.51 -7.19
C SER A 38 10.24 -22.19 -6.45
N PRO A 39 9.09 -22.45 -7.09
CA PRO A 39 7.93 -22.94 -6.38
C PRO A 39 8.20 -24.35 -5.84
N ARG A 40 8.12 -24.53 -4.51
CA ARG A 40 8.15 -25.85 -3.84
C ARG A 40 7.08 -26.83 -4.38
N ARG A 41 6.08 -26.34 -5.13
CA ARG A 41 4.96 -27.11 -5.72
C ARG A 41 4.84 -26.98 -7.25
N GLY A 42 5.93 -26.71 -7.97
CA GLY A 42 5.99 -26.89 -9.44
C GLY A 42 5.21 -25.87 -10.29
N GLY A 43 5.04 -24.63 -9.81
CA GLY A 43 4.47 -23.52 -10.59
C GLY A 43 5.46 -22.86 -11.56
N HIS A 44 4.98 -21.93 -12.38
CA HIS A 44 5.85 -21.08 -13.20
C HIS A 44 6.67 -20.12 -12.32
N SER A 45 7.99 -20.19 -12.43
CA SER A 45 8.90 -19.25 -11.77
C SER A 45 8.71 -17.85 -12.36
N VAL A 46 8.21 -16.91 -11.55
CA VAL A 46 8.09 -15.50 -11.93
C VAL A 46 9.38 -14.81 -11.51
N PHE A 47 10.37 -14.76 -12.39
CA PHE A 47 11.65 -14.09 -12.11
C PHE A 47 11.51 -12.58 -12.36
N VAL A 48 10.87 -11.85 -11.43
CA VAL A 48 11.24 -10.44 -11.28
C VAL A 48 12.49 -10.46 -10.39
N PRO A 49 13.63 -9.89 -10.82
CA PRO A 49 14.77 -9.83 -9.94
C PRO A 49 14.37 -9.05 -8.67
N ALA A 50 14.72 -9.61 -7.51
CA ALA A 50 14.22 -9.14 -6.22
C ALA A 50 14.42 -7.62 -5.99
N PRO A 51 15.54 -6.99 -6.38
CA PRO A 51 15.72 -5.54 -6.24
C PRO A 51 14.63 -4.73 -6.92
N GLU A 52 14.28 -5.06 -8.16
CA GLU A 52 13.26 -4.37 -8.97
C GLU A 52 11.87 -4.57 -8.39
N ALA A 53 11.58 -5.76 -7.86
CA ALA A 53 10.32 -6.03 -7.18
C ALA A 53 10.16 -5.18 -5.92
N TYR A 54 11.23 -5.00 -5.13
CA TYR A 54 11.18 -4.11 -3.96
C TYR A 54 11.01 -2.64 -4.33
N VAL A 55 11.59 -2.18 -5.45
CA VAL A 55 11.31 -0.83 -5.97
C VAL A 55 9.81 -0.68 -6.28
N LEU A 56 9.21 -1.67 -6.92
CA LEU A 56 7.77 -1.65 -7.22
C LEU A 56 6.91 -1.66 -5.94
N ALA A 57 7.30 -2.44 -4.93
CA ALA A 57 6.64 -2.45 -3.63
C ALA A 57 6.70 -1.08 -2.93
N VAL A 58 7.86 -0.41 -2.94
CA VAL A 58 8.03 0.95 -2.40
C VAL A 58 7.09 1.92 -3.10
N LEU A 59 7.00 1.87 -4.43
CA LEU A 59 6.09 2.73 -5.19
C LEU A 59 4.61 2.46 -4.85
N MET A 60 4.22 1.20 -4.68
CA MET A 60 2.85 0.84 -4.28
C MET A 60 2.50 1.38 -2.90
N TYR A 61 3.41 1.25 -1.93
CA TYR A 61 3.22 1.83 -0.60
C TYR A 61 3.21 3.36 -0.62
N ALA A 62 4.08 4.00 -1.40
CA ALA A 62 4.11 5.45 -1.52
C ALA A 62 2.77 6.00 -2.06
N MET A 63 2.23 5.38 -3.12
CA MET A 63 0.91 5.74 -3.65
C MET A 63 -0.21 5.53 -2.62
N SER A 64 -0.16 4.44 -1.87
CA SER A 64 -1.11 4.16 -0.79
C SER A 64 -1.06 5.23 0.33
N LEU A 65 0.15 5.66 0.69
CA LEU A 65 0.39 6.71 1.67
C LEU A 65 -0.13 8.07 1.20
N ILE A 66 0.21 8.45 -0.04
CA ILE A 66 -0.24 9.72 -0.63
C ILE A 66 -1.78 9.77 -0.70
N GLY A 67 -2.41 8.68 -1.16
CA GLY A 67 -3.87 8.59 -1.21
C GLY A 67 -4.52 8.64 0.18
N GLY A 68 -3.93 7.97 1.17
CA GLY A 68 -4.39 7.99 2.55
C GLY A 68 -4.33 9.39 3.16
N VAL A 69 -3.20 10.08 2.99
CA VAL A 69 -3.04 11.47 3.44
C VAL A 69 -4.01 12.40 2.72
N ALA A 70 -4.23 12.21 1.41
CA ALA A 70 -5.20 13.00 0.65
C ALA A 70 -6.63 12.85 1.20
N LEU A 71 -7.05 11.63 1.57
CA LEU A 71 -8.36 11.39 2.19
C LEU A 71 -8.49 12.04 3.57
N LEU A 72 -7.45 11.95 4.40
CA LEU A 72 -7.46 12.58 5.73
C LEU A 72 -7.52 14.10 5.62
N ARG A 73 -6.75 14.68 4.69
CA ARG A 73 -6.78 16.12 4.39
C ARG A 73 -8.11 16.57 3.80
N ALA A 74 -8.77 15.75 2.97
CA ALA A 74 -10.10 16.06 2.43
C ALA A 74 -11.17 16.22 3.53
N ARG A 75 -11.00 15.52 4.66
CA ARG A 75 -11.85 15.65 5.86
C ARG A 75 -11.43 16.78 6.80
N GLN A 76 -10.46 17.61 6.40
CA GLN A 76 -9.87 18.68 7.21
C GLN A 76 -9.26 18.21 8.53
N TRP A 77 -8.78 16.96 8.57
CA TRP A 77 -8.12 16.44 9.76
C TRP A 77 -6.78 17.14 9.99
N GLY A 78 -6.48 17.43 11.26
CA GLY A 78 -5.24 18.07 11.66
C GLY A 78 -4.00 17.22 11.39
N VAL A 79 -2.82 17.83 11.47
CA VAL A 79 -1.53 17.15 11.23
C VAL A 79 -1.34 15.94 12.14
N GLY A 80 -1.76 16.03 13.41
CA GLY A 80 -1.69 14.90 14.35
C GLY A 80 -2.50 13.69 13.88
N ALA A 81 -3.70 13.90 13.35
CA ALA A 81 -4.54 12.83 12.81
C ALA A 81 -3.96 12.25 11.51
N CYS A 82 -3.26 13.05 10.70
CA CYS A 82 -2.48 12.54 9.56
C CYS A 82 -1.34 11.62 10.02
N LEU A 83 -0.59 12.01 11.05
CA LEU A 83 0.50 11.20 11.60
C LEU A 83 -0.01 9.87 12.17
N VAL A 84 -1.12 9.89 12.91
CA VAL A 84 -1.77 8.67 13.39
C VAL A 84 -2.23 7.80 12.21
N GLY A 85 -2.83 8.40 11.18
CA GLY A 85 -3.24 7.68 9.97
C GLY A 85 -2.06 6.99 9.26
N VAL A 86 -0.91 7.67 9.15
CA VAL A 86 0.33 7.09 8.61
C VAL A 86 0.81 5.94 9.50
N ALA A 87 0.85 6.13 10.82
CA ALA A 87 1.27 5.08 11.75
C ALA A 87 0.38 3.83 11.65
N VAL A 88 -0.95 4.01 11.58
CA VAL A 88 -1.92 2.93 11.36
C VAL A 88 -1.67 2.22 10.03
N GLN A 89 -1.39 2.96 8.95
CA GLN A 89 -1.06 2.36 7.65
C GLN A 89 0.22 1.51 7.70
N VAL A 90 1.27 2.02 8.35
CA VAL A 90 2.54 1.29 8.49
C VAL A 90 2.35 0.02 9.32
N VAL A 91 1.69 0.12 10.47
CA VAL A 91 1.38 -1.04 11.33
C VAL A 91 0.50 -2.04 10.57
N GLY A 92 -0.51 -1.56 9.84
CA GLY A 92 -1.37 -2.38 9.00
C GLY A 92 -0.61 -3.10 7.89
N ALA A 93 0.32 -2.43 7.21
CA ALA A 93 1.18 -3.04 6.20
C ALA A 93 2.06 -4.15 6.80
N LEU A 94 2.69 -3.90 7.95
CA LEU A 94 3.52 -4.88 8.64
C LEU A 94 2.71 -6.10 9.09
N ALA A 95 1.53 -5.88 9.69
CA ALA A 95 0.63 -6.95 10.10
C ALA A 95 0.15 -7.77 8.89
N LEU A 96 -0.20 -7.11 7.79
CA LEU A 96 -0.64 -7.75 6.56
C LEU A 96 0.48 -8.59 5.93
N VAL A 97 1.70 -8.05 5.84
CA VAL A 97 2.87 -8.81 5.38
C VAL A 97 3.11 -10.02 6.28
N ALA A 98 3.05 -9.86 7.60
CA ALA A 98 3.23 -10.97 8.55
C ALA A 98 2.16 -12.05 8.38
N TRP A 99 0.92 -11.68 8.09
CA TRP A 99 -0.18 -12.60 7.85
C TRP A 99 -0.09 -13.31 6.49
N LEU A 100 0.39 -12.62 5.44
CA LEU A 100 0.53 -13.17 4.09
C LEU A 100 1.77 -14.05 3.92
N ARG A 101 2.78 -13.90 4.79
CA ARG A 101 4.02 -14.68 4.69
C ARG A 101 3.73 -16.18 4.80
N PRO A 102 4.22 -17.01 3.86
CA PRO A 102 4.09 -18.45 3.97
C PRO A 102 4.83 -18.95 5.22
N THR A 103 4.14 -19.71 6.08
CA THR A 103 4.75 -20.38 7.22
C THR A 103 5.70 -21.49 6.73
N PRO A 104 6.83 -21.73 7.41
CA PRO A 104 7.87 -22.66 6.98
C PRO A 104 7.39 -24.11 6.81
#